data_AF-A0A835HBZ0-F1
#
_entry.id   AF-A0A835HBZ0-F1
#
_cell.length_a   1.000
_cell.length_b   1.000
_cell.length_c   1.000
_cell.angle_alpha   90.00
_cell.angle_beta   90.00
_cell.angle_gamma   90.00
#
_symmetry.space_group_name_H-M   'P 1'
#
loop_
_entity.id
_entity.type
_entity.pdbx_description
1 polymer ?
#
loop_
_entity_poly.entity_id
_entity_poly.type
_entity_poly.pdbx_seq_one_letter_code
_entity_poly.pdbx_strand_id
1 'polypeptide(L)'
;MVATRRVLSPPKKGSAIVRPRSRTLTAVHDAMLEYVVYPAEIIGKRIKYHSDGSKIMKVYLDSKERNNTENKLETFAGVYRKLSGKDVVFEYPSSDSVKFGRSRLLARAHLLMANGQLIAQVQHAKFAAYALLMRQLSRTVVMIVVASNQNLARN
;
A
#
# COMPACT_ATOMS: atom_id res chain seq x y z
N MET A 1 25.07 -11.83 -12.72
CA MET A 1 25.38 -12.72 -13.87
C MET A 1 24.23 -12.59 -14.87
N VAL A 2 24.51 -12.28 -16.14
CA VAL A 2 23.46 -12.12 -17.17
C VAL A 2 23.54 -13.28 -18.14
N ALA A 3 22.42 -13.98 -18.35
CA ALA A 3 22.36 -15.10 -19.29
C ALA A 3 22.30 -14.59 -20.74
N THR A 4 23.09 -15.17 -21.64
CA THR A 4 23.04 -14.86 -23.08
C THR A 4 21.80 -15.49 -23.71
N ARG A 5 20.86 -14.67 -24.18
CA ARG A 5 19.63 -15.11 -24.86
C ARG A 5 19.63 -14.63 -26.31
N ARG A 6 19.50 -15.54 -27.28
CA ARG A 6 19.37 -15.19 -28.71
C ARG A 6 17.94 -14.76 -29.03
N VAL A 7 17.78 -13.66 -29.75
CA VAL A 7 16.48 -13.18 -30.24
C VAL A 7 16.24 -13.74 -31.63
N LEU A 8 15.03 -14.22 -31.91
CA LEU A 8 14.64 -14.68 -33.25
C LEU A 8 13.81 -13.61 -33.93
N SER A 9 14.03 -13.35 -35.23
CA SER A 9 13.17 -12.43 -35.99
C SER A 9 11.74 -12.97 -36.10
N PRO A 10 10.73 -12.09 -36.27
CA PRO A 10 9.38 -12.52 -36.61
C PRO A 10 9.39 -13.42 -37.86
N PRO A 11 8.58 -14.49 -37.88
CA PRO A 11 8.49 -15.36 -39.05
C PRO A 11 7.96 -14.59 -40.27
N LYS A 12 8.45 -14.94 -41.45
CA LYS A 12 7.94 -14.36 -42.72
C LYS A 12 6.51 -14.86 -42.96
N LYS A 13 5.68 -14.03 -43.59
CA LYS A 13 4.29 -14.41 -43.93
C LYS A 13 4.31 -15.68 -44.78
N GLY A 14 3.64 -16.74 -44.30
CA GLY A 14 3.59 -18.06 -44.98
C GLY A 14 4.63 -19.09 -44.53
N SER A 15 5.53 -18.78 -43.59
CA SER A 15 6.46 -19.78 -43.06
C SER A 15 5.80 -20.70 -42.04
N ALA A 16 6.02 -22.02 -42.14
CA ALA A 16 5.55 -23.01 -41.17
C ALA A 16 6.25 -22.93 -39.80
N ILE A 17 7.41 -22.29 -39.73
CA ILE A 17 8.21 -22.19 -38.49
C ILE A 17 7.60 -21.10 -37.58
N VAL A 18 7.06 -21.54 -36.45
CA VAL A 18 6.50 -20.64 -35.43
C VAL A 18 7.61 -20.16 -34.49
N ARG A 19 7.70 -18.84 -34.28
CA ARG A 19 8.63 -18.27 -33.29
C ARG A 19 8.14 -18.58 -31.87
N PRO A 20 8.94 -19.23 -31.01
CA PRO A 20 8.59 -19.41 -29.61
C PRO A 20 8.55 -18.07 -28.87
N ARG A 21 7.56 -17.89 -27.98
CA ARG A 21 7.34 -16.61 -27.25
C ARG A 21 8.52 -16.18 -26.38
N SER A 22 9.27 -17.15 -25.83
CA SER A 22 10.47 -16.90 -25.02
C SER A 22 11.63 -16.26 -25.80
N ARG A 23 11.58 -16.28 -27.14
CA ARG A 23 12.64 -15.78 -28.04
C ARG A 23 12.25 -14.48 -28.76
N THR A 24 11.22 -13.83 -28.25
CA THR A 24 10.77 -12.51 -28.70
C THR A 24 11.66 -11.42 -28.08
N LEU A 25 11.84 -10.30 -28.77
CA LEU A 25 12.63 -9.17 -28.25
C LEU A 25 12.10 -8.69 -26.89
N THR A 26 10.77 -8.59 -26.77
CA THR A 26 10.10 -8.17 -25.53
C THR A 26 10.35 -9.16 -24.39
N ALA A 27 10.12 -10.46 -24.60
CA ALA A 27 10.34 -11.46 -23.55
C ALA A 27 11.81 -11.54 -23.10
N VAL A 28 12.75 -11.38 -24.02
CA VAL A 28 14.18 -11.35 -23.68
C VAL A 28 14.52 -10.10 -22.86
N HIS A 29 13.99 -8.94 -23.24
CA HIS A 29 14.20 -7.70 -22.49
C HIS A 29 13.57 -7.74 -21.09
N ASP A 30 12.40 -8.38 -20.95
CA ASP A 30 11.74 -8.55 -19.66
C ASP A 30 12.54 -9.47 -18.74
N ALA A 31 13.03 -10.60 -19.26
CA ALA A 31 13.89 -11.50 -18.51
C ALA A 31 15.24 -10.85 -18.14
N MET A 32 15.80 -10.01 -19.01
CA MET A 32 17.03 -9.27 -18.70
C MET A 32 16.88 -8.32 -17.50
N LEU A 33 15.72 -7.67 -17.35
CA LEU A 33 15.45 -6.82 -16.18
C LEU A 33 15.52 -7.63 -14.89
N GLU A 34 14.94 -8.84 -14.88
CA GLU A 34 14.95 -9.72 -13.72
C GLU A 34 16.39 -10.12 -13.33
N TYR A 35 17.27 -10.38 -14.29
CA TYR A 35 18.67 -10.68 -13.99
C TYR A 35 19.48 -9.48 -13.49
N VAL A 36 19.18 -8.26 -13.96
CA VAL A 36 19.91 -7.06 -13.56
C VAL A 36 19.63 -6.71 -12.11
N VAL A 37 18.39 -6.91 -11.65
CA VAL A 37 17.95 -6.44 -10.33
C VAL A 37 18.09 -7.49 -9.22
N TYR A 38 18.44 -8.73 -9.56
CA TYR A 38 18.72 -9.79 -8.60
C TYR A 38 19.74 -9.33 -7.52
N PRO A 39 19.45 -9.47 -6.22
CA PRO A 39 18.42 -10.30 -5.57
C PRO A 39 17.00 -9.69 -5.46
N ALA A 40 16.82 -8.40 -5.72
CA ALA A 40 15.55 -7.73 -5.49
C ALA A 40 14.49 -8.13 -6.53
N GLU A 41 13.28 -8.38 -6.03
CA GLU A 41 12.13 -8.73 -6.85
C GLU A 41 11.40 -7.49 -7.39
N ILE A 42 10.90 -7.60 -8.61
CA ILE A 42 10.11 -6.56 -9.25
C ILE A 42 8.65 -6.75 -8.87
N ILE A 43 8.10 -5.81 -8.10
CA ILE A 43 6.67 -5.78 -7.73
C ILE A 43 5.80 -5.41 -8.93
N GLY A 44 6.28 -4.48 -9.75
CA GLY A 44 5.47 -3.95 -10.83
C GLY A 44 6.28 -3.21 -11.89
N LYS A 45 5.70 -3.13 -13.09
CA LYS A 45 6.25 -2.39 -14.23
C LYS A 45 5.17 -1.45 -14.76
N ARG A 46 5.49 -0.18 -14.94
CA ARG A 46 4.60 0.82 -15.54
C ARG A 46 5.34 1.51 -16.66
N ILE A 47 4.64 1.73 -17.76
CA ILE A 47 5.19 2.46 -18.89
C ILE A 47 4.54 3.83 -18.92
N LYS A 48 5.37 4.88 -18.88
CA LYS A 48 4.94 6.25 -19.10
C LYS A 48 5.28 6.64 -20.52
N TYR A 49 4.27 7.11 -21.25
CA TYR A 49 4.44 7.75 -22.54
C TYR A 49 4.45 9.26 -22.35
N HIS A 50 5.40 9.93 -22.98
CA HIS A 50 5.43 11.39 -23.04
C HIS A 50 4.65 11.90 -24.25
N SER A 51 4.27 13.18 -24.25
CA SER A 51 3.66 13.86 -25.41
C SER A 51 4.54 13.74 -26.66
N ASP A 52 5.85 13.71 -26.45
CA ASP A 52 6.85 13.67 -27.51
C ASP A 52 7.05 12.25 -28.06
N GLY A 53 6.26 11.27 -27.60
CA GLY A 53 6.34 9.86 -28.01
C GLY A 53 7.44 9.06 -27.32
N SER A 54 8.29 9.71 -26.51
CA SER A 54 9.30 9.02 -25.70
C SER A 54 8.65 8.10 -24.66
N LYS A 55 9.28 6.96 -24.44
CA LYS A 55 8.78 5.90 -23.56
C LYS A 55 9.76 5.69 -22.42
N ILE A 56 9.30 5.95 -21.20
CA ILE A 56 10.07 5.71 -19.98
C ILE A 56 9.40 4.60 -19.19
N MET A 57 10.15 3.55 -18.87
CA MET A 57 9.66 2.44 -18.07
C MET A 57 10.01 2.64 -16.60
N LYS A 58 8.99 2.73 -15.76
CA LYS A 58 9.11 2.76 -14.30
C LYS A 58 8.99 1.34 -13.76
N VAL A 59 10.03 0.87 -13.07
CA VAL A 59 10.09 -0.45 -12.47
C VAL A 59 10.08 -0.28 -10.96
N TYR A 60 9.13 -0.95 -10.32
CA TYR A 60 8.94 -0.92 -8.87
C TYR A 60 9.62 -2.12 -8.23
N LEU A 61 10.55 -1.86 -7.33
CA LEU A 61 11.27 -2.89 -6.58
C LEU A 61 10.64 -3.11 -5.21
N ASP A 62 10.87 -4.28 -4.61
CA ASP A 62 10.43 -4.53 -3.25
C ASP A 62 11.15 -3.64 -2.24
N SER A 63 10.36 -3.01 -1.36
CA SER A 63 10.85 -2.10 -0.32
C SER A 63 11.65 -2.83 0.77
N LYS A 64 11.51 -4.16 0.88
CA LYS A 64 12.23 -4.97 1.88
C LYS A 64 13.74 -4.96 1.68
N GLU A 65 14.19 -4.95 0.43
CA GLU A 65 15.61 -5.03 0.09
C GLU A 65 16.25 -3.66 -0.20
N ARG A 66 15.51 -2.57 0.07
CA ARG A 66 15.90 -1.20 -0.28
C ARG A 66 17.30 -0.83 0.20
N ASN A 67 17.66 -1.21 1.42
CA ASN A 67 18.95 -0.88 2.03
C ASN A 67 20.15 -1.38 1.19
N ASN A 68 19.97 -2.47 0.44
CA ASN A 68 21.05 -3.11 -0.33
C ASN A 68 21.12 -2.65 -1.79
N THR A 69 20.00 -2.17 -2.34
CA THR A 69 19.83 -1.86 -3.77
C THR A 69 19.74 -0.37 -4.09
N GLU A 70 19.48 0.49 -3.10
CA GLU A 70 19.38 1.95 -3.28
C GLU A 70 20.65 2.57 -3.89
N ASN A 71 21.82 2.11 -3.47
CA ASN A 71 23.10 2.61 -4.00
C ASN A 71 23.42 2.14 -5.43
N LYS A 72 22.61 1.24 -6.01
CA LYS A 72 22.86 0.59 -7.30
C LYS A 72 21.83 0.96 -8.38
N LEU A 73 20.83 1.77 -8.05
CA LEU A 73 19.72 2.07 -8.96
C LEU A 73 20.19 2.73 -10.27
N GLU A 74 21.15 3.65 -10.18
CA GLU A 74 21.73 4.31 -11.35
C GLU A 74 22.50 3.32 -12.24
N THR A 75 23.25 2.40 -11.62
CA THR A 75 23.98 1.34 -12.32
C THR A 75 23.02 0.40 -13.04
N PHE A 76 21.92 -0.01 -12.41
CA PHE A 76 20.92 -0.86 -13.05
C PHE A 76 20.32 -0.19 -14.30
N ALA A 77 20.01 1.11 -14.20
CA ALA A 77 19.49 1.88 -15.32
C ALA A 77 20.53 1.97 -16.45
N GLY A 78 21.80 2.26 -16.12
CA GLY A 78 22.89 2.34 -17.08
C GLY A 78 23.16 1.02 -17.82
N VAL A 79 23.23 -0.10 -17.09
CA VAL A 79 23.44 -1.44 -17.66
C VAL A 79 22.28 -1.81 -18.59
N TYR A 80 21.04 -1.60 -18.15
CA TYR A 80 19.88 -1.93 -18.99
C TYR A 80 19.80 -1.06 -20.24
N ARG A 81 20.12 0.24 -20.13
CA ARG A 81 20.22 1.14 -21.28
C ARG A 81 21.28 0.69 -22.27
N LYS A 82 22.44 0.21 -21.80
CA LYS A 82 23.51 -0.27 -22.67
C LYS A 82 23.16 -1.58 -23.39
N LEU A 83 22.46 -2.49 -22.73
CA LEU A 83 22.08 -3.79 -23.30
C LEU A 83 20.87 -3.70 -24.23
N SER A 84 19.89 -2.85 -23.91
CA SER A 84 18.58 -2.84 -24.57
C SER A 84 18.24 -1.57 -25.32
N GLY A 85 18.99 -0.48 -25.10
CA GLY A 85 18.72 0.85 -25.66
C GLY A 85 17.46 1.53 -25.11
N LYS A 86 16.86 1.01 -24.03
CA LYS A 86 15.63 1.55 -23.44
C LYS A 86 15.92 2.26 -22.12
N ASP A 87 15.23 3.37 -21.89
CA ASP A 87 15.31 4.11 -20.63
C ASP A 87 14.39 3.50 -19.56
N VAL A 88 15.00 3.29 -18.38
CA VAL A 88 14.36 2.69 -17.21
C VAL A 88 14.67 3.52 -15.98
N VAL A 89 13.65 3.70 -15.15
CA VAL A 89 13.76 4.34 -13.85
C VAL A 89 13.28 3.35 -12.79
N PHE A 90 14.12 3.09 -11.80
CA PHE A 90 13.80 2.23 -10.67
C PHE A 90 13.30 3.07 -9.50
N GLU A 91 12.15 2.71 -8.95
CA GLU A 91 11.53 3.40 -7.82
C GLU A 91 11.02 2.36 -6.81
N TYR A 92 10.84 2.76 -5.55
CA TYR A 92 10.13 1.95 -4.57
C TYR A 92 8.66 2.40 -4.52
N PRO A 93 7.71 1.47 -4.31
CA PRO A 93 6.33 1.86 -4.12
C PRO A 93 6.21 2.70 -2.84
N SER A 94 5.82 3.97 -2.99
CA SER A 94 5.35 4.76 -1.86
C SER A 94 4.13 4.07 -1.27
N SER A 95 3.98 4.06 0.06
CA SER A 95 2.87 3.44 0.81
C SER A 95 1.47 3.81 0.27
N ASP A 96 1.36 4.95 -0.42
CA ASP A 96 0.12 5.40 -1.06
C ASP A 96 -0.24 4.70 -2.38
N SER A 97 0.73 4.04 -3.03
CA SER A 97 0.57 3.41 -4.34
C SER A 97 0.05 1.97 -4.30
N VAL A 98 0.04 1.33 -3.12
CA VAL A 98 -0.58 0.00 -2.90
C VAL A 98 -2.12 0.07 -2.96
N LYS A 99 -2.70 1.25 -3.20
CA LYS A 99 -4.14 1.44 -3.46
C LYS A 99 -4.54 1.11 -4.90
N PHE A 100 -3.83 0.20 -5.57
CA PHE A 100 -4.28 -0.36 -6.84
C PHE A 100 -5.47 -1.29 -6.58
N GLY A 101 -6.69 -0.81 -6.84
CA GLY A 101 -7.90 -1.65 -6.86
C GLY A 101 -8.70 -1.77 -5.56
N ARG A 102 -8.30 -1.12 -4.45
CA ARG A 102 -9.19 -0.95 -3.28
C ARG A 102 -10.05 0.28 -3.49
N SER A 103 -11.13 0.05 -4.22
CA SER A 103 -12.25 0.93 -4.54
C SER A 103 -12.54 1.95 -3.44
N ARG A 104 -12.91 3.17 -3.84
CA ARG A 104 -13.33 4.30 -2.99
C ARG A 104 -14.32 3.93 -1.86
N LEU A 105 -14.97 2.77 -1.96
CA LEU A 105 -15.80 2.14 -0.94
C LEU A 105 -15.07 1.88 0.39
N LEU A 106 -13.81 1.43 0.39
CA LEU A 106 -13.06 1.16 1.63
C LEU A 106 -12.57 2.43 2.33
N ALA A 107 -12.25 3.48 1.56
CA ALA A 107 -11.88 4.78 2.14
C ALA A 107 -13.06 5.43 2.89
N ARG A 108 -14.29 5.26 2.37
CA ARG A 108 -15.51 5.71 3.05
C ARG A 108 -15.90 4.82 4.23
N ALA A 109 -15.63 3.51 4.17
CA ALA A 109 -15.81 2.62 5.31
C ALA A 109 -14.86 2.96 6.47
N HIS A 110 -13.60 3.31 6.21
CA HIS A 110 -12.66 3.73 7.25
C HIS A 110 -13.06 5.07 7.90
N LEU A 111 -13.58 6.02 7.10
CA LEU A 111 -14.13 7.28 7.61
C LEU A 111 -15.43 7.05 8.42
N LEU A 112 -16.29 6.12 8.00
CA LEU A 112 -17.50 5.74 8.73
C LEU A 112 -17.20 4.97 10.01
N MET A 113 -16.16 4.13 10.04
CA MET A 113 -15.69 3.43 11.25
C MET A 113 -15.06 4.40 12.25
N ALA A 114 -14.28 5.39 11.78
CA ALA A 114 -13.72 6.45 12.63
C ALA A 114 -14.82 7.35 13.23
N ASN A 115 -15.86 7.67 12.46
CA ASN A 115 -17.01 8.43 12.97
C ASN A 115 -17.94 7.59 13.86
N GLY A 116 -18.02 6.28 13.64
CA GLY A 116 -18.76 5.34 14.50
C GLY A 116 -18.12 5.17 15.88
N GLN A 117 -16.78 5.12 15.96
CA GLN A 117 -16.06 5.10 17.24
C GLN A 117 -16.24 6.39 18.04
N LEU A 118 -16.32 7.54 17.37
CA LEU A 118 -16.52 8.83 18.03
C LEU A 118 -17.94 8.93 18.64
N ILE A 119 -18.96 8.38 17.99
CA ILE A 119 -20.33 8.30 18.53
C ILE A 119 -20.41 7.32 19.71
N ALA A 120 -19.74 6.17 19.62
CA ALA A 120 -19.67 5.18 20.71
C ALA A 120 -18.96 5.75 21.95
N GLN A 121 -17.88 6.52 21.78
CA GLN A 121 -17.20 7.17 22.90
C GLN A 121 -18.03 8.30 23.52
N VAL A 122 -18.76 9.08 22.73
CA VAL A 122 -19.66 10.12 23.24
C VAL A 122 -20.85 9.51 24.00
N GLN A 123 -21.39 8.37 23.56
CA GLN A 123 -22.45 7.64 24.26
C GLN A 123 -21.96 7.03 25.58
N HIS A 124 -20.78 6.39 25.59
CA HIS A 124 -20.17 5.86 26.82
C HIS A 124 -19.83 6.96 27.84
N ALA A 125 -19.33 8.11 27.38
CA ALA A 125 -19.02 9.25 28.26
C ALA A 125 -20.30 9.86 28.88
N LYS A 126 -21.39 9.97 28.11
CA LYS A 126 -22.68 10.43 28.62
C LYS A 126 -23.28 9.44 29.63
N PHE A 127 -23.23 8.13 29.36
CA PHE A 127 -23.72 7.10 30.29
C PHE A 127 -22.93 7.07 31.61
N ALA A 128 -21.60 7.24 31.55
CA ALA A 128 -20.77 7.30 32.75
C ALA A 128 -21.09 8.54 33.62
N ALA A 129 -21.36 9.70 33.00
CA ALA A 129 -21.76 10.91 33.70
C ALA A 129 -23.12 10.74 34.41
N TYR A 130 -24.11 10.13 33.75
CA TYR A 130 -25.41 9.84 34.37
C TYR A 130 -25.30 8.83 35.53
N ALA A 131 -24.47 7.79 35.41
CA ALA A 131 -24.26 6.83 36.50
C ALA A 131 -23.61 7.48 37.74
N LEU A 132 -22.70 8.44 37.55
CA LEU A 132 -22.11 9.22 38.66
C LEU A 132 -23.13 10.17 39.29
N LEU A 133 -23.95 10.84 38.49
CA LEU A 133 -24.96 11.78 38.97
C LEU A 133 -26.07 11.04 39.75
N MET A 134 -26.48 9.86 39.28
CA MET A 134 -27.43 9.01 40.00
C MET A 134 -26.84 8.41 41.30
N ARG A 135 -25.53 8.11 41.33
CA ARG A 135 -24.84 7.71 42.57
C ARG A 135 -24.73 8.85 43.60
N GLN A 136 -24.52 10.09 43.15
CA GLN A 136 -24.49 11.27 44.01
C GLN A 136 -25.88 11.57 44.59
N LEU A 137 -26.94 11.54 43.77
CA LEU A 137 -28.31 11.75 44.22
C LEU A 137 -28.77 10.69 45.24
N SER A 138 -28.43 9.42 45.04
CA SER A 138 -28.74 8.36 46.01
C SER A 138 -28.05 8.58 47.35
N ARG A 139 -26.78 9.00 47.37
CA ARG A 139 -26.03 9.29 48.61
C ARG A 139 -26.61 10.48 49.36
N THR A 140 -26.98 11.55 48.66
CA THR A 140 -27.59 12.73 49.30
C THR A 140 -28.98 12.41 49.86
N VAL A 141 -29.82 11.67 49.13
CA VAL A 141 -31.15 11.27 49.62
C VAL A 141 -31.05 10.33 50.82
N VAL A 142 -30.13 9.36 50.83
CA VAL A 142 -29.90 8.48 51.99
C VAL A 142 -29.40 9.27 53.20
N MET A 143 -28.48 10.23 53.01
CA MET A 143 -28.01 11.09 54.10
C MET A 143 -29.13 11.98 54.67
N ILE A 144 -30.01 12.51 53.83
CA ILE A 144 -31.16 13.30 54.27
C ILE A 144 -32.16 12.44 55.04
N VAL A 145 -32.48 11.23 54.58
CA VAL A 145 -33.41 10.32 55.28
C VAL A 145 -32.85 9.86 56.62
N VAL A 146 -31.55 9.55 56.71
CA VAL A 146 -30.91 9.18 57.99
C VAL A 146 -30.87 10.37 58.95
N ALA A 147 -30.57 11.58 58.47
CA ALA A 147 -30.57 12.79 59.30
C ALA A 147 -31.98 13.14 59.81
N SER A 148 -33.01 12.98 58.98
CA SER A 148 -34.42 13.20 59.39
C SER A 148 -34.89 12.17 60.44
N ASN A 149 -34.43 10.91 60.34
CA ASN A 149 -34.80 9.87 61.31
C ASN A 149 -34.11 10.06 62.68
N GLN A 150 -32.90 10.64 62.71
CA GLN A 150 -32.24 10.95 63.98
C GLN A 150 -32.83 12.17 64.71
N ASN A 151 -33.47 13.10 64.00
CA ASN A 151 -34.16 14.24 64.61
C ASN A 151 -35.54 13.86 65.19
N LEU A 152 -36.19 12.82 64.66
CA LEU A 152 -37.47 12.32 65.19
C LEU A 152 -37.30 11.50 66.50
N ALA A 153 -36.09 11.03 66.80
CA ALA A 153 -35.77 10.30 68.02
C ALA A 153 -35.28 11.20 69.19
N ARG A 154 -35.28 12.53 69.01
CA ARG A 154 -34.80 13.53 69.98
C ARG A 154 -35.90 14.49 70.48
N ASN A 155 -37.17 14.21 70.20
CA ASN A 155 -38.32 14.94 70.74
C ASN A 155 -39.29 13.97 71.42
#